data_AF-A0AAN6ZLM0-F1
#
_entry.id   AF-A0AAN6ZLM0-F1
#
_cell.length_a   1.000
_cell.length_b   1.000
_cell.length_c   1.000
_cell.angle_alpha   90.00
_cell.angle_beta   90.00
_cell.angle_gamma   90.00
#
_symmetry.space_group_name_H-M   'P 1'
#
loop_
_entity.id
_entity.type
_entity.pdbx_description
1 polymer ?
#
loop_
_entity_poly.entity_id
_entity_poly.type
_entity_poly.pdbx_seq_one_letter_code
_entity_poly.pdbx_strand_id
1 'polypeptide(L)'
;MASCSPFEDYQVGQVLTLSVIPEQGKQSSDSTVRARIRQLQNPRTLSCCMIVDLLGEDSPDNPVFLKLYDRRFSEQLRCDHGIDPWKRDTEKEYINAVRRGAARQFLYNLHTIPNFEEDTEETWDDGQNEAFLTSQVHKLFATETTVYDTLRDIQGKLVPRLVARGHLPLSLPDAGIGLADAAELLHIKGILLQYIDGFSLSKVQYHAPKSEWQGIVDQAVTIVQAVGDHGVLNRDVRPDNFIVQPAGGGCYRVFMIDFGLARLRGGNETDRD
;
A
#
# COMPACT_ATOMS: atom_id res chain seq x y z
N MET A 1 -10.77 23.33 9.79
CA MET A 1 -11.05 22.52 8.59
C MET A 1 -11.53 21.18 9.07
N ALA A 2 -12.76 20.80 8.75
CA ALA A 2 -13.37 19.57 9.26
C ALA A 2 -12.52 18.36 8.83
N SER A 3 -12.07 17.55 9.78
CA SER A 3 -11.53 16.22 9.50
C SER A 3 -12.67 15.41 8.86
N CYS A 4 -12.46 14.91 7.65
CA CYS A 4 -13.45 14.06 6.97
C CYS A 4 -13.79 12.87 7.87
N SER A 5 -15.06 12.46 7.85
CA SER A 5 -15.50 11.31 8.61
C SER A 5 -14.74 10.06 8.16
N PRO A 6 -14.31 9.16 9.07
CA PRO A 6 -13.74 7.87 8.71
C PRO A 6 -14.80 6.91 8.11
N PHE A 7 -15.95 7.43 7.68
CA PHE A 7 -17.03 6.68 7.04
C PHE A 7 -17.35 7.22 5.62
N GLU A 8 -16.50 8.11 5.10
CA GLU A 8 -16.65 8.70 3.77
C GLU A 8 -15.55 8.21 2.83
N ASP A 9 -15.91 8.08 1.56
CA ASP A 9 -15.00 7.71 0.50
C ASP A 9 -14.06 8.87 0.15
N TYR A 10 -12.87 8.57 -0.36
CA TYR A 10 -11.88 9.53 -0.80
C TYR A 10 -12.39 10.37 -1.98
N GLN A 11 -12.20 11.69 -1.91
CA GLN A 11 -12.63 12.64 -2.95
C GLN A 11 -11.48 13.51 -3.44
N VAL A 12 -11.49 13.84 -4.74
CA VAL A 12 -10.55 14.83 -5.30
C VAL A 12 -10.75 16.18 -4.59
N GLY A 13 -9.64 16.81 -4.20
CA GLY A 13 -9.60 18.04 -3.42
C GLY A 13 -9.60 17.84 -1.90
N GLN A 14 -9.94 16.65 -1.41
CA GLN A 14 -9.87 16.33 0.02
C GLN A 14 -8.43 16.41 0.53
N VAL A 15 -8.25 16.92 1.76
CA VAL A 15 -6.95 16.97 2.44
C VAL A 15 -6.88 15.88 3.48
N LEU A 16 -5.91 15.00 3.33
CA LEU A 16 -5.56 13.96 4.29
C LEU A 16 -4.42 14.46 5.18
N THR A 17 -4.44 14.09 6.46
CA THR A 17 -3.35 14.41 7.42
C THR A 17 -2.82 13.11 7.98
N LEU A 18 -1.65 12.69 7.50
CA LEU A 18 -1.00 11.45 7.87
C LEU A 18 -0.02 11.72 8.99
N SER A 19 -0.09 10.94 10.07
CA SER A 19 0.99 10.89 11.06
C SER A 19 2.14 10.06 10.50
N VAL A 20 3.35 10.60 10.51
CA VAL A 20 4.53 9.94 9.92
C VAL A 20 5.00 8.84 10.85
N ILE A 21 5.25 7.66 10.27
CA ILE A 21 5.85 6.54 10.98
C ILE A 21 7.38 6.71 10.89
N PRO A 22 8.09 6.86 12.02
CA PRO A 22 9.54 7.01 12.00
C PRO A 22 10.25 5.77 11.44
N GLU A 23 11.41 5.97 10.81
CA GLU A 23 12.29 4.87 10.43
C GLU A 23 12.77 4.13 11.68
N GLN A 24 12.95 2.80 11.58
CA GLN A 24 13.49 2.00 12.67
C GLN A 24 14.82 2.59 13.17
N GLY A 25 14.86 2.97 14.46
CA GLY A 25 16.04 3.55 15.10
C GLY A 25 16.09 5.08 15.19
N LYS A 26 15.11 5.82 14.67
CA LYS A 26 14.99 7.28 14.87
C LYS A 26 13.94 7.61 15.93
N GLN A 27 14.20 8.64 16.76
CA GLN A 27 13.22 9.14 17.73
C GLN A 27 11.96 9.64 17.02
N SER A 28 10.80 9.34 17.60
CA SER A 28 9.50 9.83 17.13
C SER A 28 9.41 11.34 17.32
N SER A 29 9.53 12.11 16.24
CA SER A 29 8.94 13.44 16.19
C SER A 29 7.48 13.27 15.76
N ASP A 30 6.53 13.92 16.44
CA ASP A 30 5.13 14.05 15.98
C ASP A 30 5.10 14.91 14.69
N SER A 31 5.58 14.32 13.59
CA SER A 31 5.55 14.95 12.28
C SER A 31 4.32 14.45 11.53
N THR A 32 3.55 15.40 11.00
CA THR A 32 2.38 15.12 10.18
C THR A 32 2.61 15.60 8.77
N VAL A 33 2.20 14.81 7.79
CA VAL A 33 2.19 15.19 6.37
C VAL A 33 0.75 15.47 5.95
N ARG A 34 0.52 16.66 5.41
CA ARG A 34 -0.77 17.03 4.83
C ARG A 34 -0.70 16.84 3.32
N ALA A 35 -1.64 16.09 2.76
CA ALA A 35 -1.67 15.76 1.34
C ALA A 35 -3.06 16.06 0.77
N ARG A 36 -3.13 16.84 -0.31
CA ARG A 36 -4.38 17.09 -1.03
C ARG A 36 -4.52 16.09 -2.17
N ILE A 37 -5.66 15.39 -2.24
CA ILE A 37 -5.95 14.47 -3.33
C ILE A 37 -6.10 15.24 -4.64
N ARG A 38 -5.24 14.96 -5.60
CA ARG A 38 -5.30 15.51 -6.96
C ARG A 38 -6.05 14.59 -7.90
N GLN A 39 -5.81 13.28 -7.79
CA GLN A 39 -6.44 12.26 -8.64
C GLN A 39 -6.55 10.93 -7.89
N LEU A 40 -7.68 10.25 -8.05
CA LEU A 40 -7.88 8.87 -7.61
C LEU A 40 -7.49 7.91 -8.73
N GLN A 41 -6.77 6.84 -8.39
CA GLN A 41 -6.48 5.75 -9.32
C GLN A 41 -7.55 4.67 -9.20
N ASN A 42 -8.01 4.17 -10.35
CA ASN A 42 -8.98 3.08 -10.45
C ASN A 42 -8.48 2.02 -11.44
N PRO A 43 -8.81 0.74 -11.25
CA PRO A 43 -9.60 0.18 -10.14
C PRO A 43 -8.84 0.18 -8.80
N ARG A 44 -9.57 0.10 -7.68
CA ARG A 44 -8.96 -0.01 -6.34
C ARG A 44 -8.73 -1.48 -6.02
N THR A 45 -7.50 -1.96 -6.21
CA THR A 45 -7.17 -3.38 -6.10
C THR A 45 -7.01 -3.81 -4.64
N LEU A 46 -5.77 -4.02 -4.19
CA LEU A 46 -5.42 -4.39 -2.81
C LEU A 46 -5.17 -3.16 -1.92
N SER A 47 -5.28 -1.96 -2.49
CA SER A 47 -5.04 -0.69 -1.82
C SER A 47 -5.72 0.47 -2.57
N CYS A 48 -5.84 1.61 -1.91
CA CYS A 48 -6.32 2.85 -2.48
C CYS A 48 -5.14 3.69 -2.95
N CYS A 49 -4.96 3.77 -4.28
CA CYS A 49 -3.90 4.54 -4.90
C CYS A 49 -4.40 5.92 -5.34
N MET A 50 -3.59 6.95 -5.13
CA MET A 50 -3.94 8.33 -5.48
C MET A 50 -2.69 9.16 -5.78
N ILE A 51 -2.85 10.17 -6.63
CA ILE A 51 -1.84 11.22 -6.83
C ILE A 51 -2.23 12.39 -5.92
N VAL A 52 -1.28 12.89 -5.15
CA VAL A 52 -1.49 13.94 -4.15
C VAL A 52 -0.47 15.05 -4.27
N ASP A 53 -0.86 16.25 -3.84
CA ASP A 53 0.06 17.37 -3.63
C ASP A 53 0.29 17.53 -2.12
N LEU A 54 1.55 17.42 -1.68
CA LEU A 54 1.97 17.70 -0.30
C LEU A 54 1.84 19.20 -0.01
N LEU A 55 1.23 19.52 1.13
CA LEU A 55 0.96 20.88 1.59
C LEU A 55 2.04 21.30 2.61
N GLY A 56 2.86 22.28 2.23
CA GLY A 56 3.99 22.84 3.01
C GLY A 56 4.78 23.83 2.15
N GLU A 57 5.69 24.61 2.75
CA GLU A 57 6.64 25.43 1.97
C GLU A 57 7.60 24.51 1.20
N ASP A 58 7.75 24.76 -0.10
CA ASP A 58 8.58 24.01 -1.05
C ASP A 58 8.53 22.47 -0.89
N SER A 59 7.50 21.85 -1.46
CA SER A 59 7.40 20.40 -1.65
C SER A 59 7.96 20.01 -3.03
N PRO A 60 9.30 19.87 -3.23
CA PRO A 60 9.90 19.58 -4.53
C PRO A 60 9.44 18.24 -5.12
N ASP A 61 8.93 17.36 -4.26
CA ASP A 61 8.45 16.04 -4.62
C ASP A 61 7.05 16.05 -5.23
N ASN A 62 6.37 17.21 -5.29
CA ASN A 62 5.02 17.28 -5.84
C ASN A 62 4.99 17.12 -7.38
N PRO A 63 4.01 16.38 -7.92
CA PRO A 63 3.04 15.55 -7.20
C PRO A 63 3.66 14.25 -6.67
N VAL A 64 3.07 13.66 -5.63
CA VAL A 64 3.51 12.41 -4.99
C VAL A 64 2.45 11.32 -5.20
N PHE A 65 2.87 10.06 -5.29
CA PHE A 65 1.97 8.91 -5.31
C PHE A 65 1.70 8.43 -3.88
N LEU A 66 0.45 8.38 -3.46
CA LEU A 66 0.04 7.87 -2.16
C LEU A 66 -0.70 6.54 -2.34
N LYS A 67 -0.22 5.52 -1.63
CA LYS A 67 -0.87 4.20 -1.51
C LYS A 67 -1.36 4.04 -0.08
N LEU A 68 -2.67 3.94 0.10
CA LEU A 68 -3.31 3.67 1.40
C LEU A 68 -3.81 2.23 1.44
N TYR A 69 -3.40 1.50 2.46
CA TYR A 69 -3.79 0.11 2.70
C TYR A 69 -5.11 0.08 3.47
N ASP A 70 -6.15 0.59 2.80
CA ASP A 70 -7.47 0.78 3.37
C ASP A 70 -8.41 -0.36 2.96
N ARG A 71 -8.67 -1.27 3.90
CA ARG A 71 -9.53 -2.45 3.66
C ARG A 71 -10.97 -2.10 3.24
N ARG A 72 -11.44 -0.89 3.54
CA ARG A 72 -12.82 -0.47 3.26
C ARG A 72 -13.06 -0.34 1.76
N PHE A 73 -12.05 0.09 1.02
CA PHE A 73 -12.16 0.38 -0.41
C PHE A 73 -11.18 -0.43 -1.26
N SER A 74 -10.62 -1.51 -0.73
CA SER A 74 -9.78 -2.47 -1.48
C SER A 74 -10.67 -3.50 -2.16
N GLU A 75 -11.26 -3.14 -3.31
CA GLU A 75 -12.33 -3.90 -3.97
C GLU A 75 -11.87 -5.30 -4.40
N GLN A 76 -10.67 -5.41 -4.97
CA GLN A 76 -10.14 -6.71 -5.38
C GLN A 76 -9.87 -7.60 -4.16
N LEU A 77 -9.28 -7.07 -3.09
CA LEU A 77 -9.02 -7.86 -1.88
C LEU A 77 -10.32 -8.44 -1.30
N ARG A 78 -11.40 -7.66 -1.27
CA ARG A 78 -12.70 -8.14 -0.79
C ARG A 78 -13.28 -9.21 -1.71
N CYS A 79 -13.19 -9.00 -3.03
CA CYS A 79 -13.63 -9.95 -4.04
C CYS A 79 -12.87 -11.29 -3.97
N ASP A 80 -11.55 -11.25 -3.81
CA ASP A 80 -10.68 -12.43 -3.75
C ASP A 80 -11.02 -13.33 -2.56
N HIS A 81 -11.59 -12.75 -1.49
CA HIS A 81 -12.04 -13.46 -0.28
C HIS A 81 -13.57 -13.64 -0.19
N GLY A 82 -14.32 -13.29 -1.24
CA GLY A 82 -15.78 -13.41 -1.22
C GLY A 82 -16.49 -12.54 -0.18
N ILE A 83 -15.83 -11.50 0.35
CA ILE A 83 -16.37 -10.61 1.37
C ILE A 83 -17.18 -9.48 0.70
N ASP A 84 -18.37 -9.25 1.22
CA ASP A 84 -19.30 -8.21 0.76
C ASP A 84 -18.63 -6.81 0.69
N PRO A 85 -19.06 -5.93 -0.24
CA PRO A 85 -18.64 -4.53 -0.24
C PRO A 85 -18.83 -3.87 1.12
N TRP A 86 -17.88 -3.02 1.50
CA TRP A 86 -17.90 -2.34 2.79
C TRP A 86 -19.17 -1.50 2.98
N LYS A 87 -19.71 -1.52 4.21
CA LYS A 87 -20.87 -0.71 4.61
C LYS A 87 -20.55 0.00 5.93
N ARG A 88 -21.28 1.08 6.22
CA ARG A 88 -21.10 1.80 7.50
C ARG A 88 -21.38 0.93 8.72
N ASP A 89 -22.27 -0.05 8.61
CA ASP A 89 -22.59 -0.94 9.72
C ASP A 89 -21.49 -1.97 9.96
N THR A 90 -20.86 -2.52 8.91
CA THR A 90 -19.68 -3.41 9.05
C THR A 90 -18.53 -2.68 9.75
N GLU A 91 -18.32 -1.40 9.45
CA GLU A 91 -17.30 -0.59 10.12
C GLU A 91 -17.58 -0.38 11.62
N LYS A 92 -18.85 -0.18 12.00
CA LYS A 92 -19.22 -0.04 13.42
C LYS A 92 -19.00 -1.35 14.17
N GLU A 93 -19.33 -2.48 13.55
CA GLU A 93 -19.10 -3.80 14.14
C GLU A 93 -17.62 -4.06 14.34
N TYR A 94 -16.79 -3.75 13.35
CA TYR A 94 -15.34 -3.82 13.47
C TYR A 94 -14.79 -2.96 14.61
N ILE A 95 -15.15 -1.67 14.65
CA ILE A 95 -14.69 -0.75 15.71
C ILE A 95 -15.12 -1.27 17.09
N ASN A 96 -16.33 -1.82 17.22
CA ASN A 96 -16.81 -2.43 18.46
C ASN A 96 -16.01 -3.69 18.83
N ALA A 97 -15.71 -4.55 17.86
CA ALA A 97 -14.90 -5.76 18.06
C ALA A 97 -13.47 -5.41 18.52
N VAL A 98 -12.86 -4.37 17.95
CA VAL A 98 -11.55 -3.85 18.39
C VAL A 98 -11.62 -3.33 19.82
N ARG A 99 -12.62 -2.48 20.13
CA ARG A 99 -12.79 -1.91 21.48
C ARG A 99 -13.02 -2.96 22.57
N ARG A 100 -13.69 -4.07 22.23
CA ARG A 100 -13.95 -5.18 23.15
C ARG A 100 -12.80 -6.20 23.22
N GLY A 101 -11.75 -6.03 22.42
CA GLY A 101 -10.65 -6.99 22.31
C GLY A 101 -10.98 -8.27 21.52
N ALA A 102 -12.21 -8.39 20.99
CA ALA A 102 -12.65 -9.54 20.21
C ALA A 102 -11.86 -9.67 18.90
N ALA A 103 -11.59 -8.55 18.21
CA ALA A 103 -10.78 -8.55 16.99
C ALA A 103 -9.36 -9.06 17.26
N ARG A 104 -8.75 -8.69 18.39
CA ARG A 104 -7.44 -9.17 18.80
C ARG A 104 -7.45 -10.67 19.05
N GLN A 105 -8.43 -11.17 19.80
CA GLN A 105 -8.54 -12.61 20.08
C GLN A 105 -8.74 -13.42 18.80
N PHE A 106 -9.56 -12.91 17.88
CA PHE A 106 -9.77 -13.51 16.57
C PHE A 106 -8.46 -13.58 15.77
N LEU A 107 -7.72 -12.46 15.66
CA LEU A 107 -6.44 -12.43 14.96
C LEU A 107 -5.38 -13.34 15.61
N TYR A 108 -5.38 -13.43 16.94
CA TYR A 108 -4.51 -14.37 17.64
C TYR A 108 -4.82 -15.81 17.21
N ASN A 109 -6.10 -16.19 17.19
CA ASN A 109 -6.52 -17.53 16.76
C ASN A 109 -6.13 -17.80 15.30
N LEU A 110 -6.42 -16.84 14.41
CA LEU A 110 -6.07 -16.90 12.98
C LEU A 110 -4.58 -17.17 12.74
N HIS A 111 -3.70 -16.62 13.59
CA HIS A 111 -2.25 -16.78 13.44
C HIS A 111 -1.65 -17.96 14.19
N THR A 112 -2.36 -18.56 15.15
CA THR A 112 -1.80 -19.59 16.05
C THR A 112 -2.45 -20.96 15.92
N ILE A 113 -3.69 -21.02 15.44
CA ILE A 113 -4.42 -22.27 15.23
C ILE A 113 -4.22 -22.70 13.77
N PRO A 114 -3.65 -23.90 13.52
CA PRO A 114 -3.50 -24.42 12.16
C PRO A 114 -4.86 -24.51 11.46
N ASN A 115 -4.89 -24.15 10.17
CA ASN A 115 -6.08 -24.18 9.29
C ASN A 115 -7.29 -23.38 9.80
N PHE A 116 -7.11 -22.46 10.75
CA PHE A 116 -8.22 -21.71 11.35
C PHE A 116 -9.04 -20.94 10.32
N GLU A 117 -8.39 -20.34 9.31
CA GLU A 117 -9.06 -19.66 8.20
C GLU A 117 -9.96 -20.63 7.44
N GLU A 118 -9.37 -21.67 6.85
CA GLU A 118 -10.09 -22.70 6.07
C GLU A 118 -11.22 -23.37 6.86
N ASP A 119 -11.02 -23.59 8.16
CA ASP A 119 -11.99 -24.28 9.03
C ASP A 119 -13.15 -23.38 9.48
N THR A 120 -13.01 -22.04 9.44
CA THR A 120 -13.98 -21.13 10.08
C THR A 120 -14.49 -19.99 9.20
N GLU A 121 -13.90 -19.74 8.03
CA GLU A 121 -14.22 -18.58 7.16
C GLU A 121 -15.71 -18.42 6.85
N GLU A 122 -16.45 -19.51 6.67
CA GLU A 122 -17.89 -19.48 6.37
C GLU A 122 -18.76 -18.95 7.53
N THR A 123 -18.20 -18.90 8.74
CA THR A 123 -18.93 -18.55 9.98
C THR A 123 -18.56 -17.19 10.55
N TRP A 124 -17.66 -16.45 9.89
CA TRP A 124 -17.19 -15.16 10.38
C TRP A 124 -18.29 -14.11 10.34
N ASP A 125 -18.42 -13.37 11.45
CA ASP A 125 -19.23 -12.16 11.47
C ASP A 125 -18.55 -11.00 10.73
N ASP A 126 -19.28 -9.90 10.48
CA ASP A 126 -18.74 -8.75 9.74
C ASP A 126 -17.52 -8.15 10.47
N GLY A 127 -17.52 -8.12 11.80
CA GLY A 127 -16.39 -7.65 12.59
C GLY A 127 -15.13 -8.50 12.42
N GLN A 128 -15.28 -9.82 12.35
CA GLN A 128 -14.21 -10.79 12.10
C GLN A 128 -13.69 -10.68 10.65
N ASN A 129 -14.58 -10.57 9.67
CA ASN A 129 -14.24 -10.34 8.26
C ASN A 129 -13.41 -9.06 8.09
N GLU A 130 -13.83 -7.96 8.72
CA GLU A 130 -13.06 -6.71 8.65
C GLU A 130 -11.73 -6.81 9.43
N ALA A 131 -11.66 -7.57 10.52
CA ALA A 131 -10.40 -7.82 11.23
C ALA A 131 -9.42 -8.64 10.39
N PHE A 132 -9.90 -9.67 9.71
CA PHE A 132 -9.13 -10.45 8.75
C PHE A 132 -8.57 -9.55 7.66
N LEU A 133 -9.41 -8.76 6.99
CA LEU A 133 -8.99 -7.83 5.95
C LEU A 133 -7.98 -6.79 6.47
N THR A 134 -8.14 -6.29 7.71
CA THR A 134 -7.14 -5.42 8.34
C THR A 134 -5.78 -6.12 8.46
N SER A 135 -5.75 -7.40 8.88
CA SER A 135 -4.51 -8.18 8.95
C SER A 135 -3.87 -8.35 7.57
N GLN A 136 -4.67 -8.62 6.53
CA GLN A 136 -4.17 -8.75 5.15
C GLN A 136 -3.53 -7.46 4.65
N VAL A 137 -4.21 -6.31 4.77
CA VAL A 137 -3.65 -5.02 4.31
C VAL A 137 -2.43 -4.58 5.14
N HIS A 138 -2.37 -4.95 6.42
CA HIS A 138 -1.18 -4.74 7.26
C HIS A 138 0.02 -5.57 6.80
N LYS A 139 -0.19 -6.83 6.39
CA LYS A 139 0.87 -7.67 5.80
C LYS A 139 1.40 -7.05 4.51
N LEU A 140 0.51 -6.60 3.60
CA LEU A 140 0.90 -5.94 2.36
C LEU A 140 1.76 -4.69 2.62
N PHE A 141 1.35 -3.84 3.55
CA PHE A 141 2.12 -2.67 3.97
C PHE A 141 3.50 -3.05 4.52
N ALA A 142 3.54 -4.03 5.44
CA ALA A 142 4.79 -4.46 6.07
C ALA A 142 5.78 -5.05 5.05
N THR A 143 5.27 -5.88 4.14
CA THR A 143 6.06 -6.44 3.04
C THR A 143 6.62 -5.33 2.15
N GLU A 144 5.77 -4.45 1.64
CA GLU A 144 6.18 -3.43 0.67
C GLU A 144 7.18 -2.44 1.30
N THR A 145 6.96 -2.03 2.54
CA THR A 145 7.91 -1.17 3.26
C THR A 145 9.26 -1.83 3.53
N THR A 146 9.27 -3.13 3.83
CA THR A 146 10.50 -3.92 4.00
C THR A 146 11.27 -4.03 2.68
N VAL A 147 10.57 -4.23 1.57
CA VAL A 147 11.20 -4.24 0.24
C VAL A 147 11.81 -2.88 -0.08
N TYR A 148 11.10 -1.78 0.13
CA TYR A 148 11.67 -0.45 -0.07
C TYR A 148 12.90 -0.20 0.82
N ASP A 149 12.92 -0.67 2.07
CA ASP A 149 14.10 -0.60 2.94
C ASP A 149 15.30 -1.40 2.40
N THR A 150 15.03 -2.50 1.71
CA THR A 150 16.04 -3.37 1.11
C THR A 150 16.61 -2.75 -0.18
N LEU A 151 15.78 -2.10 -0.98
CA LEU A 151 16.12 -1.52 -2.29
C LEU A 151 16.66 -0.08 -2.23
N ARG A 152 17.18 0.36 -1.08
CA ARG A 152 17.49 1.78 -0.80
C ARG A 152 18.43 2.43 -1.82
N ASP A 153 19.41 1.71 -2.33
CA ASP A 153 20.42 2.21 -3.26
C ASP A 153 19.94 2.33 -4.72
N ILE A 154 18.85 1.62 -5.07
CA ILE A 154 18.23 1.66 -6.41
C ILE A 154 16.93 2.49 -6.48
N GLN A 155 16.46 3.01 -5.34
CA GLN A 155 15.35 3.97 -5.28
C GLN A 155 15.63 5.24 -6.09
N GLY A 156 14.62 5.71 -6.82
CA GLY A 156 14.71 6.85 -7.76
C GLY A 156 15.44 6.55 -9.07
N LYS A 157 15.98 5.33 -9.23
CA LYS A 157 16.71 4.88 -10.43
C LYS A 157 15.96 3.77 -11.17
N LEU A 158 15.62 2.71 -10.44
CA LEU A 158 14.98 1.49 -10.98
C LEU A 158 13.60 1.22 -10.36
N VAL A 159 13.38 1.74 -9.15
CA VAL A 159 12.11 1.71 -8.42
C VAL A 159 11.81 3.11 -7.90
N PRO A 160 10.54 3.50 -7.65
CA PRO A 160 10.22 4.80 -7.07
C PRO A 160 10.94 5.05 -5.74
N ARG A 161 11.25 6.30 -5.43
CA ARG A 161 11.72 6.65 -4.08
C ARG A 161 10.58 6.61 -3.07
N LEU A 162 10.81 5.98 -1.92
CA LEU A 162 9.94 6.09 -0.75
C LEU A 162 10.17 7.46 -0.08
N VAL A 163 9.15 8.31 -0.11
CA VAL A 163 9.18 9.67 0.46
C VAL A 163 8.89 9.60 1.95
N ALA A 164 7.83 8.89 2.35
CA ALA A 164 7.46 8.71 3.75
C ALA A 164 6.54 7.50 3.96
N ARG A 165 6.50 7.03 5.21
CA ARG A 165 5.50 6.09 5.72
C ARG A 165 4.58 6.87 6.66
N GLY A 166 3.30 6.54 6.68
CA GLY A 166 2.36 7.20 7.57
C GLY A 166 1.12 6.39 7.85
N HIS A 167 0.26 6.94 8.71
CA HIS A 167 -1.05 6.37 8.96
C HIS A 167 -2.12 7.45 9.15
N LEU A 168 -3.37 7.07 8.88
CA LEU A 168 -4.58 7.85 9.14
C LEU A 168 -5.37 7.17 10.27
N PRO A 169 -5.81 7.92 11.30
CA PRO A 169 -6.69 7.36 12.32
C PRO A 169 -8.12 7.16 11.79
N LEU A 170 -8.69 5.97 11.99
CA LEU A 170 -10.09 5.63 11.73
C LEU A 170 -11.06 6.13 12.82
N SER A 171 -10.56 6.61 13.96
CA SER A 171 -11.40 7.11 15.05
C SER A 171 -10.82 8.38 15.65
N LEU A 172 -11.71 9.27 16.13
CA LEU A 172 -11.32 10.47 16.84
C LEU A 172 -10.59 10.11 18.14
N PRO A 173 -9.62 10.92 18.61
CA PRO A 173 -8.78 10.63 19.78
C PRO A 173 -9.53 10.47 21.13
N ASP A 174 -10.81 10.81 21.20
CA ASP A 174 -11.57 10.97 22.45
C ASP A 174 -12.23 9.68 23.00
N ALA A 175 -12.08 8.54 22.32
CA ALA A 175 -12.48 7.27 22.91
C ALA A 175 -11.31 6.75 23.75
N GLY A 176 -11.45 6.71 25.08
CA GLY A 176 -10.45 6.18 26.02
C GLY A 176 -10.07 4.72 25.75
N ILE A 177 -9.27 4.50 24.72
CA ILE A 177 -8.77 3.19 24.31
C ILE A 177 -7.48 2.95 25.10
N GLY A 178 -7.63 2.30 26.25
CA GLY A 178 -6.54 1.96 27.16
C GLY A 178 -5.57 0.88 26.68
N LEU A 179 -5.55 0.54 25.38
CA LEU A 179 -4.67 -0.50 24.82
C LEU A 179 -4.02 0.01 23.52
N ALA A 180 -2.70 0.19 23.51
CA ALA A 180 -1.94 0.59 22.32
C ALA A 180 -2.22 -0.30 21.09
N ASP A 181 -2.44 -1.60 21.31
CA ASP A 181 -2.76 -2.58 20.27
C ASP A 181 -4.08 -2.29 19.55
N ALA A 182 -5.07 -1.73 20.26
CA ALA A 182 -6.36 -1.38 19.66
C ALA A 182 -6.26 -0.11 18.80
N ALA A 183 -5.32 0.79 19.11
CA ALA A 183 -5.03 1.94 18.26
C ALA A 183 -4.40 1.51 16.92
N GLU A 184 -3.51 0.50 16.93
CA GLU A 184 -2.90 0.00 15.71
C GLU A 184 -3.92 -0.57 14.72
N LEU A 185 -4.91 -1.33 15.22
CA LEU A 185 -5.99 -1.88 14.38
C LEU A 185 -6.93 -0.79 13.81
N LEU A 186 -6.92 0.42 14.38
CA LEU A 186 -7.70 1.56 13.91
C LEU A 186 -6.86 2.56 13.10
N HIS A 187 -5.70 2.14 12.60
CA HIS A 187 -4.86 2.95 11.73
C HIS A 187 -4.89 2.42 10.30
N ILE A 188 -5.28 3.26 9.34
CA ILE A 188 -5.05 2.98 7.92
C ILE A 188 -3.60 3.33 7.63
N LYS A 189 -2.79 2.31 7.34
CA LYS A 189 -1.37 2.47 6.99
C LYS A 189 -1.22 2.96 5.54
N GLY A 190 -0.13 3.65 5.25
CA GLY A 190 0.12 4.17 3.91
C GLY A 190 1.57 4.53 3.64
N ILE A 191 1.92 4.58 2.36
CA ILE A 191 3.23 5.02 1.88
C ILE A 191 3.08 6.12 0.84
N LEU A 192 4.00 7.08 0.90
CA LEU A 192 4.19 8.15 -0.07
C LEU A 192 5.40 7.78 -0.92
N LEU A 193 5.21 7.70 -2.23
CA LEU A 193 6.21 7.32 -3.23
C LEU A 193 6.39 8.44 -4.24
N GLN A 194 7.59 8.55 -4.79
CA GLN A 194 7.84 9.36 -5.97
C GLN A 194 6.79 9.07 -7.05
N TYR A 195 6.14 10.11 -7.55
CA TYR A 195 5.28 9.98 -8.71
C TYR A 195 6.13 9.84 -9.98
N ILE A 196 5.83 8.83 -10.78
CA ILE A 196 6.43 8.63 -12.10
C ILE A 196 5.39 9.01 -13.15
N ASP A 197 5.58 10.16 -13.79
CA ASP A 197 4.74 10.59 -14.92
C ASP A 197 5.06 9.75 -16.16
N GLY A 198 4.22 8.75 -16.42
CA GLY A 198 4.46 7.73 -17.43
C GLY A 198 3.24 6.84 -17.66
N PHE A 199 3.43 5.75 -18.39
CA PHE A 199 2.37 4.80 -18.72
C PHE A 199 2.79 3.37 -18.35
N SER A 200 1.82 2.50 -18.10
CA SER A 200 2.06 1.08 -17.85
C SER A 200 2.74 0.40 -19.05
N LEU A 201 3.72 -0.47 -18.81
CA LEU A 201 4.37 -1.25 -19.87
C LEU A 201 3.36 -2.11 -20.66
N SER A 202 2.24 -2.52 -20.07
CA SER A 202 1.15 -3.22 -20.79
C SER A 202 0.48 -2.40 -21.90
N LYS A 203 0.72 -1.08 -21.91
CA LYS A 203 0.18 -0.11 -22.86
C LYS A 203 1.24 0.44 -23.82
N VAL A 204 2.45 -0.13 -23.84
CA VAL A 204 3.59 0.38 -24.63
C VAL A 204 3.26 0.60 -26.10
N GLN A 205 2.40 -0.24 -26.67
CA GLN A 205 1.97 -0.15 -28.07
C GLN A 205 1.23 1.13 -28.44
N TYR A 206 0.65 1.82 -27.46
CA TYR A 206 -0.09 3.07 -27.67
C TYR A 206 0.75 4.33 -27.43
N HIS A 207 1.91 4.19 -26.79
CA HIS A 207 2.68 5.32 -26.27
C HIS A 207 4.14 5.37 -26.75
N ALA A 208 4.68 4.27 -27.29
CA ALA A 208 6.05 4.22 -27.80
C ALA A 208 6.11 3.56 -29.19
N PRO A 209 6.96 4.04 -30.11
CA PRO A 209 7.15 3.41 -31.40
C PRO A 209 7.83 2.04 -31.25
N LYS A 210 7.52 1.12 -32.16
CA LYS A 210 8.02 -0.28 -32.12
C LYS A 210 9.54 -0.38 -32.05
N SER A 211 10.28 0.58 -32.60
CA SER A 211 11.74 0.61 -32.55
C SER A 211 12.29 0.65 -31.11
N GLU A 212 11.53 1.21 -30.18
CA GLU A 212 11.97 1.44 -28.80
C GLU A 212 11.55 0.30 -27.85
N TRP A 213 10.67 -0.59 -28.29
CA TRP A 213 10.10 -1.63 -27.43
C TRP A 213 11.17 -2.56 -26.86
N GLN A 214 12.16 -2.93 -27.66
CA GLN A 214 13.25 -3.82 -27.21
C GLN A 214 14.00 -3.18 -26.03
N GLY A 215 14.42 -1.91 -26.15
CA GLY A 215 15.16 -1.23 -25.10
C GLY A 215 14.33 -1.00 -23.82
N ILE A 216 13.02 -0.80 -23.96
CA ILE A 216 12.10 -0.71 -22.81
C ILE A 216 11.99 -2.07 -22.09
N VAL A 217 11.82 -3.16 -22.83
CA VAL A 217 11.70 -4.51 -22.26
C VAL A 217 13.02 -4.95 -21.63
N ASP A 218 14.17 -4.67 -22.26
CA ASP A 218 15.49 -4.99 -21.72
C ASP A 218 15.73 -4.27 -20.38
N GLN A 219 15.30 -3.01 -20.25
CA GLN A 219 15.32 -2.31 -18.97
C GLN A 219 14.44 -2.99 -17.93
N ALA A 220 13.21 -3.39 -18.28
CA ALA A 220 12.32 -4.09 -17.35
C ALA A 220 12.95 -5.41 -16.84
N VAL A 221 13.56 -6.21 -17.72
CA VAL A 221 14.27 -7.44 -17.35
C VAL A 221 15.45 -7.14 -16.42
N THR A 222 16.23 -6.10 -16.73
CA THR A 222 17.36 -5.67 -15.89
C THR A 222 16.90 -5.25 -14.50
N ILE A 223 15.75 -4.57 -14.39
CA ILE A 223 15.18 -4.18 -13.10
C ILE A 223 14.75 -5.41 -12.30
N VAL A 224 14.12 -6.41 -12.92
CA VAL A 224 13.75 -7.67 -12.25
C VAL A 224 14.99 -8.37 -11.68
N GLN A 225 16.07 -8.46 -12.47
CA GLN A 225 17.34 -9.03 -12.02
C GLN A 225 17.93 -8.23 -10.85
N ALA A 226 17.98 -6.90 -10.96
CA ALA A 226 18.48 -6.05 -9.90
C ALA A 226 17.66 -6.22 -8.61
N VAL A 227 16.33 -6.24 -8.67
CA VAL A 227 15.46 -6.51 -7.50
C VAL A 227 15.74 -7.90 -6.92
N GLY A 228 15.91 -8.91 -7.77
CA GLY A 228 16.28 -10.27 -7.37
C GLY A 228 17.64 -10.36 -6.66
N ASP A 229 18.64 -9.63 -7.14
CA ASP A 229 20.00 -9.55 -6.56
C ASP A 229 19.99 -8.94 -5.14
N HIS A 230 18.97 -8.15 -4.80
CA HIS A 230 18.74 -7.65 -3.45
C HIS A 230 18.01 -8.66 -2.55
N GLY A 231 17.84 -9.89 -3.00
CA GLY A 231 17.14 -10.94 -2.26
C GLY A 231 15.63 -10.72 -2.18
N VAL A 232 15.04 -9.94 -3.10
CA VAL A 232 13.59 -9.72 -3.16
C VAL A 232 13.00 -10.67 -4.19
N LEU A 233 12.03 -11.48 -3.77
CA LEU A 233 11.24 -12.35 -4.62
C LEU A 233 9.87 -11.71 -4.81
N ASN A 234 9.60 -11.15 -6.00
CA ASN A 234 8.29 -10.58 -6.32
C ASN A 234 7.43 -11.61 -7.06
N ARG A 235 6.27 -11.95 -6.49
CA ARG A 235 5.33 -12.92 -7.08
C ARG A 235 4.40 -12.32 -8.13
N ASP A 236 4.38 -10.99 -8.26
CA ASP A 236 3.51 -10.25 -9.18
C ASP A 236 4.32 -9.49 -10.24
N VAL A 237 5.32 -10.16 -10.85
CA VAL A 237 6.07 -9.58 -11.97
C VAL A 237 5.24 -9.69 -13.24
N ARG A 238 4.63 -8.57 -13.64
CA ARG A 238 3.81 -8.44 -14.85
C ARG A 238 3.98 -7.06 -15.48
N PRO A 239 3.70 -6.89 -16.78
CA PRO A 239 3.84 -5.59 -17.44
C PRO A 239 3.06 -4.43 -16.79
N ASP A 240 1.94 -4.72 -16.11
CA ASP A 240 1.19 -3.68 -15.41
C ASP A 240 1.93 -3.05 -14.22
N ASN A 241 2.91 -3.77 -13.66
CA ASN A 241 3.72 -3.33 -12.52
C ASN A 241 5.03 -2.67 -12.95
N PHE A 242 5.09 -2.17 -14.19
CA PHE A 242 6.17 -1.32 -14.67
C PHE A 242 5.61 -0.02 -15.23
N ILE A 243 6.18 1.11 -14.80
CA ILE A 243 5.90 2.42 -15.38
C ILE A 243 7.03 2.79 -16.34
N VAL A 244 6.67 3.11 -17.57
CA VAL A 244 7.56 3.65 -18.60
C VAL A 244 7.38 5.17 -18.64
N GLN A 245 8.43 5.89 -18.26
CA GLN A 245 8.51 7.34 -18.29
C GLN A 245 9.25 7.81 -19.56
N PRO A 246 8.60 8.62 -20.42
CA PRO A 246 9.31 9.33 -21.49
C PRO A 246 10.33 10.32 -20.91
N ALA A 247 11.58 10.25 -21.37
CA ALA A 247 12.67 11.13 -20.93
C ALA A 247 13.03 12.23 -21.95
N GLY A 248 12.23 12.38 -23.02
CA GLY A 248 12.51 13.27 -24.15
C GLY A 248 13.46 12.65 -25.18
N GLY A 249 13.45 13.19 -26.41
CA GLY A 249 14.34 12.73 -27.48
C GLY A 249 14.19 11.26 -27.87
N GLY A 250 13.02 10.65 -27.64
CA GLY A 250 12.77 9.23 -27.90
C GLY A 250 13.32 8.27 -26.84
N CYS A 251 13.92 8.78 -25.76
CA CYS A 251 14.42 7.95 -24.67
C CYS A 251 13.32 7.63 -23.65
N TYR A 252 13.40 6.45 -23.04
CA TYR A 252 12.48 6.00 -22.00
C TYR A 252 13.25 5.49 -20.79
N ARG A 253 12.70 5.73 -19.60
CA ARG A 253 13.13 5.14 -18.34
C ARG A 253 12.04 4.23 -17.81
N VAL A 254 12.41 3.06 -17.32
CA VAL A 254 11.47 2.10 -16.76
C VAL A 254 11.64 2.02 -15.24
N PHE A 255 10.52 1.93 -14.53
CA PHE A 255 10.48 1.74 -13.08
C PHE A 255 9.60 0.56 -12.75
N MET A 256 10.07 -0.34 -11.89
CA MET A 256 9.20 -1.36 -11.30
C MET A 256 8.47 -0.79 -10.10
N ILE A 257 7.18 -1.12 -9.99
CA ILE A 257 6.29 -0.71 -8.91
C ILE A 257 5.61 -1.92 -8.28
N ASP A 258 4.88 -1.66 -7.20
CA ASP A 258 4.04 -2.62 -6.48
C ASP A 258 4.78 -3.85 -5.93
N PHE A 259 5.15 -3.77 -4.65
CA PHE A 259 5.84 -4.84 -3.93
C PHE A 259 4.97 -5.46 -2.83
N GLY A 260 3.66 -5.22 -2.82
CA GLY A 260 2.76 -5.70 -1.77
C GLY A 260 2.77 -7.23 -1.60
N LEU A 261 2.98 -7.97 -2.71
CA LEU A 261 3.02 -9.43 -2.75
C LEU A 261 4.44 -10.02 -2.87
N ALA A 262 5.45 -9.20 -2.61
CA ALA A 262 6.83 -9.67 -2.58
C ALA A 262 7.16 -10.40 -1.26
N ARG A 263 8.36 -10.96 -1.17
CA ARG A 263 8.95 -11.47 0.06
C ARG A 263 10.46 -11.38 -0.01
N LEU A 264 11.11 -11.38 1.15
CA LEU A 264 12.56 -11.56 1.20
C LEU A 264 12.89 -13.04 1.06
N ARG A 265 13.94 -13.32 0.30
CA ARG A 265 14.51 -14.63 0.08
C ARG A 265 15.14 -15.15 1.38
N GLY A 266 14.77 -16.36 1.77
CA GLY A 266 15.47 -17.10 2.82
C GLY A 266 16.86 -17.51 2.37
N GLY A 267 17.80 -17.68 3.31
CA GLY A 267 19.21 -17.95 2.97
C GLY A 267 19.49 -19.18 2.10
N ASN A 268 18.51 -20.08 1.92
CA ASN A 268 18.63 -21.31 1.13
C ASN A 268 17.79 -21.32 -0.15
N GLU A 269 17.10 -20.22 -0.48
CA GLU A 269 16.18 -20.16 -1.61
C GLU A 269 16.87 -19.63 -2.88
N THR A 270 16.51 -20.19 -4.02
CA THR A 270 16.99 -19.79 -5.35
C THR A 270 15.99 -18.84 -6.02
N ASP A 271 16.32 -18.32 -7.21
CA ASP A 271 15.41 -17.45 -7.98
C ASP A 271 14.12 -18.18 -8.42
N ARG A 272 14.08 -19.52 -8.26
CA ARG A 272 12.97 -20.39 -8.69
C ARG A 272 11.97 -20.71 -7.57
N ASP A 273 12.27 -20.31 -6.33
CA ASP A 273 11.46 -20.57 -5.13
C ASP A 273 10.62 -19.34 -4.72
#